data_AF-X1QQW9-F1
#
_entry.id   AF-X1QQW9-F1
#
_cell.length_a   1.000
_cell.length_b   1.000
_cell.length_c   1.000
_cell.angle_alpha   90.00
_cell.angle_beta   90.00
_cell.angle_gamma   90.00
#
_symmetry.space_group_name_H-M   'P 1'
#
loop_
_entity.id
_entity.type
_entity.pdbx_description
1 polymer ?
#
loop_
_entity_poly.entity_id
_entity_poly.type
_entity_poly.pdbx_seq_one_letter_code
_entity_poly.pdbx_strand_id
1 'polypeptide(L)'
;MPFNSSTAMLYYNKDLFKAAGLDPDKPPTTWKEIEEYGEKILASGVVNHVYSTGWPSWIYEQTLGYHNHLYADNDNGRAGVATKVVFNDDFGHMVFDTWIRLHNKGIYIYGGAEYSANSAFKAGQIAMLIQSTSSLAGIL
;
A
#
# COMPACT_ATOMS: atom_id res chain seq x y z
N MET A 1 12.53 3.75 -25.32
CA MET A 1 12.99 2.57 -24.56
C MET A 1 12.86 2.88 -23.07
N PRO A 2 12.11 2.10 -22.28
CA PRO A 2 12.12 2.24 -20.83
C PRO A 2 13.51 1.89 -20.27
N PHE A 3 14.03 2.71 -19.35
CA PHE A 3 15.40 2.57 -18.81
C PHE A 3 15.39 2.02 -17.38
N ASN A 4 14.74 2.72 -16.44
CA ASN A 4 14.52 2.26 -15.06
C ASN A 4 13.03 2.18 -14.81
N SER A 5 12.51 0.98 -14.62
CA SER A 5 11.08 0.73 -14.37
C SER A 5 10.89 0.15 -12.98
N SER A 6 9.82 0.53 -12.32
CA SER A 6 9.46 0.00 -11.01
C SER A 6 7.94 -0.14 -10.91
N THR A 7 7.49 -0.93 -9.95
CA THR A 7 6.06 -1.14 -9.67
C THR A 7 5.84 -1.19 -8.17
N ALA A 8 4.61 -0.99 -7.70
CA ALA A 8 4.30 -1.09 -6.29
C ALA A 8 4.32 -2.56 -5.84
N MET A 9 4.84 -2.80 -4.64
CA MET A 9 4.86 -4.12 -4.00
C MET A 9 4.59 -3.99 -2.51
N LEU A 10 4.02 -5.06 -1.93
CA LEU A 10 3.93 -5.22 -0.48
C LEU A 10 5.24 -5.81 0.06
N TYR A 11 5.87 -5.09 0.97
CA TYR A 11 6.91 -5.57 1.86
C TYR A 11 6.31 -5.85 3.24
N TYR A 12 6.73 -6.93 3.87
CA TYR A 12 6.23 -7.31 5.19
C TYR A 12 7.34 -7.92 6.05
N ASN A 13 7.23 -7.72 7.36
CA ASN A 13 8.20 -8.22 8.33
C ASN A 13 7.74 -9.58 8.88
N LYS A 14 8.46 -10.64 8.50
CA LYS A 14 8.16 -12.03 8.90
C LYS A 14 8.27 -12.25 10.41
N ASP A 15 9.20 -11.59 11.08
CA ASP A 15 9.38 -11.73 12.53
C ASP A 15 8.21 -11.10 13.28
N LEU A 16 7.71 -9.95 12.83
CA LEU A 16 6.51 -9.32 13.39
C LEU A 16 5.25 -10.15 13.11
N PHE A 17 5.15 -10.78 11.93
CA PHE A 17 4.05 -11.72 11.64
C PHE A 17 4.08 -12.90 12.61
N LYS A 18 5.24 -13.53 12.78
CA LYS A 18 5.42 -14.66 13.70
C LYS A 18 5.13 -14.25 15.15
N ALA A 19 5.61 -13.09 15.59
CA ALA A 19 5.37 -12.56 16.94
C ALA A 19 3.88 -12.28 17.20
N ALA A 20 3.13 -11.89 16.17
CA ALA A 20 1.68 -11.73 16.22
C ALA A 20 0.89 -13.05 16.05
N GLY A 21 1.56 -14.19 15.91
CA GLY A 21 0.93 -15.51 15.70
C GLY A 21 0.39 -15.75 14.29
N LEU A 22 0.86 -14.98 13.30
CA LEU A 22 0.58 -15.20 11.88
C LEU A 22 1.60 -16.15 11.25
N ASP A 23 1.23 -16.75 10.12
CA ASP A 23 2.13 -17.54 9.29
C ASP A 23 3.05 -16.59 8.48
N PRO A 24 4.38 -16.58 8.74
CA PRO A 24 5.30 -15.66 8.08
C PRO A 24 5.52 -15.98 6.60
N ASP A 25 5.04 -17.11 6.09
CA ASP A 25 5.15 -17.49 4.67
C ASP A 25 3.85 -17.26 3.89
N LYS A 26 2.81 -16.71 4.53
CA LYS A 26 1.54 -16.35 3.90
C LYS A 26 1.23 -14.86 4.05
N PRO A 27 1.82 -13.97 3.22
CA PRO A 27 1.44 -12.56 3.23
C PRO A 27 -0.01 -12.35 2.78
N PRO A 28 -0.67 -11.24 3.17
CA PRO A 28 -2.00 -10.94 2.69
C PRO A 28 -1.98 -10.64 1.19
N THR A 29 -3.00 -11.12 0.49
CA THR A 29 -3.20 -10.99 -0.96
C THR A 29 -4.38 -10.10 -1.30
N THR A 30 -5.21 -9.74 -0.32
CA THR A 30 -6.36 -8.85 -0.46
C THR A 30 -6.38 -7.76 0.61
N TRP A 31 -7.09 -6.66 0.38
CA TRP A 31 -7.28 -5.63 1.42
C TRP A 31 -8.02 -6.15 2.64
N LYS A 32 -8.92 -7.13 2.46
CA LYS A 32 -9.60 -7.80 3.58
C LYS A 32 -8.61 -8.55 4.46
N GLU A 33 -7.65 -9.25 3.86
CA GLU A 33 -6.59 -9.93 4.60
C GLU A 33 -5.61 -8.94 5.25
N ILE A 34 -5.31 -7.80 4.62
CA ILE A 34 -4.54 -6.71 5.26
C ILE A 34 -5.26 -6.23 6.53
N GLU A 35 -6.57 -6.05 6.47
CA GLU A 35 -7.40 -5.68 7.62
C GLU A 35 -7.37 -6.75 8.71
N GLU A 36 -7.67 -8.00 8.37
CA GLU A 36 -7.70 -9.13 9.32
C GLU A 36 -6.35 -9.39 9.99
N TYR A 37 -5.26 -9.31 9.21
CA TYR A 37 -3.91 -9.50 9.74
C TYR A 37 -3.49 -8.29 10.57
N GLY A 38 -3.87 -7.08 10.13
CA GLY A 38 -3.62 -5.87 10.88
C GLY A 38 -4.30 -5.85 12.24
N GLU A 39 -5.55 -6.28 12.33
CA GLU A 39 -6.26 -6.41 13.61
C GLU A 39 -5.54 -7.38 14.56
N LYS A 40 -5.08 -8.54 14.06
CA LYS A 40 -4.31 -9.51 14.85
C LYS A 40 -2.97 -8.93 15.33
N ILE A 41 -2.25 -8.25 14.44
CA ILE A 41 -0.97 -7.62 14.76
C ILE A 41 -1.16 -6.54 15.84
N LEU A 42 -2.14 -5.65 15.70
CA LEU A 42 -2.45 -4.65 16.74
C LEU A 42 -2.85 -5.31 18.06
N ALA A 43 -3.72 -6.32 18.03
CA ALA A 43 -4.17 -7.01 19.23
C ALA A 43 -3.03 -7.73 19.98
N SER A 44 -2.00 -8.19 19.26
CA SER A 44 -0.80 -8.79 19.87
C SER A 44 0.10 -7.77 20.58
N GLY A 45 -0.05 -6.48 20.28
CA GLY A 45 0.74 -5.41 20.89
C GLY A 45 2.20 -5.34 20.43
N VAL A 46 2.60 -6.11 19.41
CA VAL A 46 3.99 -6.11 18.89
C VAL A 46 4.37 -4.79 18.21
N VAL A 47 3.38 -4.06 17.70
CA VAL A 47 3.50 -2.72 17.11
C VAL A 47 2.24 -1.90 17.40
N ASN A 48 2.36 -0.56 17.39
CA ASN A 48 1.22 0.36 17.57
C ASN A 48 0.47 0.65 16.28
N HIS A 49 1.13 0.45 15.13
CA HIS A 49 0.58 0.63 13.79
C HIS A 49 1.11 -0.48 12.90
N VAL A 50 0.33 -0.87 11.89
CA VAL A 50 0.64 -2.09 11.12
C VAL A 50 1.22 -1.75 9.77
N TYR A 51 0.65 -0.77 9.09
CA TYR A 51 0.78 -0.62 7.66
C TYR A 51 0.93 0.85 7.25
N SER A 52 1.79 1.10 6.26
CA SER A 52 1.89 2.40 5.59
C SER A 52 2.20 2.23 4.10
N THR A 53 2.15 3.35 3.37
CA THR A 53 2.46 3.43 1.93
C THR A 53 3.54 4.47 1.70
N GLY A 54 4.47 4.19 0.79
CA GLY A 54 5.20 5.25 0.10
C GLY A 54 4.37 5.89 -1.00
N TRP A 55 4.75 7.09 -1.45
CA TRP A 55 4.13 7.78 -2.60
C TRP A 55 2.60 7.56 -2.74
N PRO A 56 1.75 7.98 -1.78
CA PRO A 56 0.36 7.52 -1.72
C PRO A 56 -0.45 7.78 -3.00
N SER A 57 -0.25 8.93 -3.65
CA SER A 57 -0.89 9.24 -4.93
C SER A 57 -0.51 8.25 -6.04
N TRP A 58 0.75 7.83 -6.09
CA TRP A 58 1.23 6.84 -7.04
C TRP A 58 0.75 5.43 -6.69
N ILE A 59 0.68 5.06 -5.40
CA ILE A 59 0.11 3.78 -4.99
C ILE A 59 -1.38 3.70 -5.36
N TYR A 60 -2.11 4.80 -5.24
CA TYR A 60 -3.48 4.89 -5.73
C TYR A 60 -3.54 4.68 -7.25
N GLU A 61 -2.71 5.36 -8.04
CA GLU A 61 -2.61 5.17 -9.49
C GLU A 61 -2.27 3.71 -9.88
N GLN A 62 -1.29 3.10 -9.22
CA GLN A 62 -0.92 1.69 -9.43
C GLN A 62 -2.11 0.77 -9.12
N THR A 63 -2.86 1.05 -8.05
CA THR A 63 -4.05 0.30 -7.66
C THR A 63 -5.11 0.31 -8.75
N LEU A 64 -5.40 1.47 -9.35
CA LEU A 64 -6.32 1.55 -10.48
C LEU A 64 -5.82 0.70 -11.65
N GLY A 65 -4.53 0.81 -11.98
CA GLY A 65 -3.90 0.04 -13.06
C GLY A 65 -4.01 -1.48 -12.87
N TYR A 66 -3.74 -1.99 -11.66
CA TYR A 66 -3.84 -3.42 -11.34
C TYR A 66 -5.26 -3.97 -11.47
N HIS A 67 -6.27 -3.12 -11.31
CA HIS A 67 -7.68 -3.50 -11.38
C HIS A 67 -8.34 -3.08 -12.69
N ASN A 68 -7.56 -2.68 -13.69
CA ASN A 68 -8.06 -2.26 -15.01
C ASN A 68 -9.02 -1.05 -14.95
N HIS A 69 -8.77 -0.12 -14.03
CA HIS A 69 -9.44 1.18 -13.96
C HIS A 69 -8.55 2.28 -14.54
N LEU A 70 -9.19 3.29 -15.12
CA LEU A 70 -8.50 4.44 -15.72
C LEU A 70 -8.33 5.56 -14.68
N TYR A 71 -7.19 6.25 -14.76
CA TYR A 71 -6.91 7.46 -14.01
C TYR A 71 -7.52 8.70 -14.69
N ALA A 72 -7.42 8.76 -16.02
CA ALA A 72 -7.90 9.85 -16.87
C ALA A 72 -8.59 9.31 -18.14
N ASP A 73 -9.34 10.18 -18.80
CA ASP A 73 -10.01 9.87 -20.06
C ASP A 73 -9.01 9.58 -21.22
N ASN A 74 -9.56 9.22 -22.38
CA ASN A 74 -8.79 8.89 -23.59
C ASN A 74 -7.77 7.76 -23.39
N ASP A 75 -8.19 6.67 -22.73
CA ASP A 75 -7.35 5.51 -22.39
C ASP A 75 -6.09 5.92 -21.61
N ASN A 76 -6.28 6.69 -20.54
CA ASN A 76 -5.18 7.32 -19.78
C ASN A 76 -4.26 8.14 -20.70
N GLY A 77 -4.84 8.87 -21.65
CA GLY A 77 -4.12 9.71 -22.60
C GLY A 77 -3.48 8.97 -23.80
N ARG A 78 -3.65 7.65 -23.94
CA ARG A 78 -3.08 6.88 -25.07
C ARG A 78 -3.83 7.10 -26.37
N ALA A 79 -5.15 7.31 -26.30
CA ALA A 79 -6.00 7.52 -27.47
C ALA A 79 -6.09 9.00 -27.89
N GLY A 80 -5.55 9.92 -27.10
CA GLY A 80 -5.60 11.37 -27.32
C GLY A 80 -5.24 12.15 -26.06
N VAL A 81 -5.13 13.48 -26.13
CA VAL A 81 -4.82 14.32 -24.95
C VAL A 81 -5.89 14.12 -23.89
N ALA A 82 -5.50 13.71 -22.68
CA ALA A 82 -6.42 13.60 -21.55
C ALA A 82 -6.93 14.99 -21.16
N THR A 83 -8.24 15.11 -20.92
CA THR A 83 -8.91 16.38 -20.59
C THR A 83 -9.55 16.39 -19.21
N LYS A 84 -9.74 15.22 -18.60
CA LYS A 84 -10.28 15.09 -17.24
C LYS A 84 -9.79 13.81 -16.55
N VAL A 85 -9.80 13.85 -15.23
CA VAL A 85 -9.64 12.65 -14.41
C VAL A 85 -10.94 11.86 -14.38
N VAL A 86 -10.84 10.52 -14.28
CA VAL A 86 -11.98 9.61 -14.20
C VAL A 86 -11.85 8.60 -13.06
N PHE A 87 -10.82 8.72 -12.23
CA PHE A 87 -10.53 7.81 -11.13
C PHE A 87 -11.54 7.88 -9.97
N ASN A 88 -12.47 8.84 -9.96
CA ASN A 88 -13.42 9.06 -8.88
C ASN A 88 -14.75 8.32 -9.12
N ASP A 89 -14.68 7.15 -9.75
CA ASP A 89 -15.78 6.20 -9.87
C ASP A 89 -15.97 5.42 -8.55
N ASP A 90 -16.92 4.47 -8.55
CA ASP A 90 -17.21 3.65 -7.37
C ASP A 90 -15.99 2.86 -6.87
N PHE A 91 -15.12 2.42 -7.78
CA PHE A 91 -13.90 1.70 -7.41
C PHE A 91 -12.90 2.63 -6.73
N GLY A 92 -12.68 3.82 -7.30
CA GLY A 92 -11.81 4.82 -6.70
C GLY A 92 -12.26 5.23 -5.29
N HIS A 93 -13.56 5.47 -5.11
CA HIS A 93 -14.12 5.72 -3.79
C HIS A 93 -13.89 4.55 -2.83
N MET A 94 -14.13 3.32 -3.26
CA MET A 94 -13.89 2.12 -2.44
C MET A 94 -12.43 1.99 -1.98
N VAL A 95 -11.45 2.35 -2.82
CA VAL A 95 -10.03 2.34 -2.45
C VAL A 95 -9.75 3.37 -1.34
N PHE A 96 -10.24 4.60 -1.48
CA PHE A 96 -10.09 5.63 -0.44
C PHE A 96 -10.83 5.25 0.85
N ASP A 97 -12.05 4.73 0.75
CA ASP A 97 -12.83 4.24 1.89
C ASP A 97 -12.11 3.13 2.64
N THR A 98 -11.42 2.24 1.91
CA THR A 98 -10.58 1.20 2.50
C THR A 98 -9.43 1.83 3.29
N TRP A 99 -8.72 2.82 2.75
CA TRP A 99 -7.63 3.48 3.48
C TRP A 99 -8.12 4.22 4.71
N ILE A 100 -9.25 4.93 4.60
CA ILE A 100 -9.90 5.62 5.73
C ILE A 100 -10.31 4.61 6.80
N ARG A 101 -10.93 3.48 6.40
CA ARG A 101 -11.34 2.43 7.33
C ARG A 101 -10.15 1.84 8.07
N LEU A 102 -9.07 1.49 7.35
CA LEU A 102 -7.84 0.97 7.96
C LEU A 102 -7.17 2.01 8.88
N HIS A 103 -7.23 3.30 8.51
CA HIS A 103 -6.71 4.37 9.35
C HIS A 103 -7.49 4.49 10.67
N ASN A 104 -8.82 4.50 10.59
CA ASN A 104 -9.70 4.60 11.76
C ASN A 104 -9.54 3.40 12.72
N LYS A 105 -9.14 2.24 12.19
CA LYS A 105 -8.78 1.05 12.99
C LYS A 105 -7.38 1.10 13.60
N GLY A 106 -6.59 2.15 13.31
CA GLY A 106 -5.19 2.27 13.73
C GLY A 106 -4.22 1.37 12.94
N ILE A 107 -4.71 0.66 11.92
CA ILE A 107 -3.93 -0.26 11.09
C ILE A 107 -3.05 0.52 10.12
N TYR A 108 -3.65 1.49 9.41
CA TYR A 108 -2.94 2.34 8.45
C TYR A 108 -2.51 3.68 9.06
N ILE A 109 -1.27 4.05 8.81
CA ILE A 109 -0.79 5.42 9.07
C ILE A 109 -0.24 6.04 7.79
N TYR A 110 -0.45 7.35 7.65
CA TYR A 110 0.27 8.14 6.67
C TYR A 110 1.69 8.39 7.17
N GLY A 111 2.67 7.67 6.59
CA GLY A 111 4.08 7.76 6.98
C GLY A 111 4.82 8.97 6.40
N GLY A 112 4.13 9.88 5.71
CA GLY A 112 4.71 11.06 5.04
C GLY A 112 4.85 10.89 3.52
N ALA A 113 5.40 11.93 2.89
CA ALA A 113 5.56 11.96 1.44
C ALA A 113 6.63 10.98 0.95
N GLU A 114 6.54 10.58 -0.31
CA GLU A 114 7.60 9.83 -1.00
C GLU A 114 8.06 8.56 -0.25
N TYR A 115 9.25 8.59 0.33
CA TYR A 115 9.90 7.48 1.04
C TYR A 115 9.84 7.60 2.56
N SER A 116 9.15 8.59 3.12
CA SER A 116 9.16 8.86 4.56
C SER A 116 8.73 7.65 5.41
N ALA A 117 7.79 6.84 4.91
CA ALA A 117 7.34 5.61 5.58
C ALA A 117 8.43 4.52 5.72
N ASN A 118 9.49 4.56 4.89
CA ASN A 118 10.52 3.52 4.86
C ASN A 118 11.27 3.40 6.19
N SER A 119 11.48 4.52 6.89
CA SER A 119 12.20 4.53 8.17
C SER A 119 11.42 3.77 9.26
N ALA A 120 10.10 3.93 9.31
CA ALA A 120 9.25 3.22 10.27
C ALA A 120 9.27 1.70 10.01
N PHE A 121 9.22 1.29 8.73
CA PHE A 121 9.29 -0.12 8.36
C PHE A 121 10.64 -0.73 8.75
N LYS A 122 11.75 -0.07 8.42
CA LYS A 122 13.11 -0.51 8.78
C LYS A 122 13.31 -0.62 10.29
N ALA A 123 12.75 0.31 11.05
CA ALA A 123 12.82 0.29 12.50
C ALA A 123 11.92 -0.78 13.15
N GLY A 124 11.18 -1.58 12.36
CA GLY A 124 10.23 -2.57 12.87
C GLY A 124 9.01 -1.94 13.57
N GLN A 125 8.73 -0.66 13.31
CA GLN A 125 7.61 0.05 13.93
C GLN A 125 6.28 -0.20 13.22
N ILE A 126 6.33 -0.68 11.98
CA ILE A 126 5.19 -1.16 11.20
C ILE A 126 5.54 -2.51 10.58
N ALA A 127 4.55 -3.41 10.48
CA ALA A 127 4.73 -4.76 9.98
C ALA A 127 4.64 -4.86 8.44
N MET A 128 4.01 -3.89 7.78
CA MET A 128 3.75 -3.89 6.34
C MET A 128 4.02 -2.52 5.73
N LEU A 129 4.56 -2.51 4.50
CA LEU A 129 4.82 -1.32 3.72
C LEU A 129 4.51 -1.60 2.26
N ILE A 130 3.60 -0.85 1.64
CA ILE A 130 3.46 -0.86 0.17
C ILE A 130 4.34 0.25 -0.40
N GLN A 131 5.29 -0.12 -1.26
CA GLN A 131 6.29 0.80 -1.79
C GLN A 131 6.82 0.30 -3.15
N SER A 132 7.50 1.17 -3.89
CA SER A 132 8.17 0.83 -5.15
C SER A 132 9.18 -0.33 -4.99
N THR A 133 9.29 -1.19 -6.00
CA THR A 133 10.36 -2.19 -6.16
C THR A 133 11.76 -1.58 -6.10
N SER A 134 11.93 -0.31 -6.47
CA SER A 134 13.21 0.39 -6.38
C SER A 134 13.67 0.62 -4.94
N SER A 135 12.75 0.57 -3.97
CA SER A 135 13.07 0.81 -2.56
C SER A 135 13.69 -0.39 -1.87
N LEU A 136 13.66 -1.60 -2.48
CA LEU A 136 14.10 -2.84 -1.84
C LEU A 136 15.49 -2.70 -1.19
N ALA A 137 16.47 -2.19 -1.92
CA ALA A 137 17.84 -2.02 -1.40
C ALA A 137 17.93 -1.06 -0.20
N GLY A 138 16.97 -0.13 -0.06
CA GLY A 138 16.93 0.86 1.01
C GLY A 138 16.02 0.51 2.19
N ILE A 139 15.31 -0.62 2.13
CA ILE A 139 14.39 -1.12 3.18
C ILE A 139 14.71 -2.53 3.70
N LEU A 140 15.62 -3.25 3.04
CA LEU A 140 16.28 -4.43 3.61
C LEU A 140 17.23 -4.04 4.76
#